data_AF-A0A6M3LHN8-F1
#
_entry.id   AF-A0A6M3LHN8-F1
#
_cell.length_a   1.000
_cell.length_b   1.000
_cell.length_c   1.000
_cell.angle_alpha   90.00
_cell.angle_beta   90.00
_cell.angle_gamma   90.00
#
_symmetry.space_group_name_H-M   'P 1'
#
loop_
_entity.id
_entity.type
_entity.pdbx_description
1 polymer ?
#
loop_
_entity_poly.entity_id
_entity_poly.type
_entity_poly.pdbx_seq_one_letter_code
_entity_poly.pdbx_strand_id
1 'polypeptide(L)'
;MENILINITTEPIKYKHISWNVEIRGREIILYQIVENIYKHPDAPEHATISKIEEEKVLSYNIIDKKAASLFLLKNALDNISNFIVTKEDK
;
A
#
# COMPACT_ATOMS: atom_id res chain seq x y z
N MET A 1 -22.33 -14.22 5.48
CA MET A 1 -20.95 -13.78 5.21
C MET A 1 -20.11 -14.26 6.38
N GLU A 2 -19.29 -15.28 6.16
CA GLU A 2 -18.31 -15.72 7.15
C GLU A 2 -17.12 -14.75 7.09
N ASN A 3 -16.85 -14.06 8.19
CA ASN A 3 -15.65 -13.26 8.34
C ASN A 3 -14.53 -14.21 8.74
N ILE A 4 -13.57 -14.44 7.84
CA ILE A 4 -12.36 -15.21 8.16
C ILE A 4 -11.52 -14.37 9.12
N LEU A 5 -11.47 -14.79 10.38
CA LEU A 5 -10.60 -14.21 11.40
C LEU A 5 -9.17 -14.69 11.14
N ILE A 6 -8.38 -13.87 10.45
CA ILE A 6 -6.94 -14.09 10.33
C ILE A 6 -6.33 -13.84 11.70
N ASN A 7 -5.76 -14.87 12.32
CA ASN A 7 -4.99 -14.69 13.54
C ASN A 7 -3.70 -13.94 13.19
N ILE A 8 -3.68 -12.63 13.44
CA ILE A 8 -2.62 -11.69 13.04
C ILE A 8 -1.33 -11.87 13.86
N THR A 9 -1.27 -12.89 14.72
CA THR A 9 -0.09 -13.21 15.54
C THR A 9 0.98 -13.97 14.77
N THR A 10 0.72 -14.40 13.53
CA THR A 10 1.67 -15.14 12.69
C THR A 10 2.33 -14.22 11.67
N GLU A 11 3.65 -14.31 11.55
CA GLU A 11 4.40 -13.63 10.49
C GLU A 11 3.97 -14.15 9.11
N PRO A 12 3.91 -13.27 8.08
CA PRO A 12 3.58 -13.69 6.74
C PRO A 12 4.64 -14.66 6.19
N ILE A 13 4.20 -15.73 5.53
CA ILE A 13 5.11 -16.69 4.87
C ILE A 13 5.78 -16.10 3.63
N LYS A 14 5.18 -15.06 3.06
CA LYS A 14 5.74 -14.31 1.94
C LYS A 14 5.31 -12.86 2.01
N TYR A 15 6.27 -12.00 1.75
CA TYR A 15 6.12 -10.55 1.66
C TYR A 15 6.43 -10.11 0.24
N LYS A 16 5.59 -9.24 -0.34
CA LYS A 16 5.79 -8.70 -1.68
C LYS A 16 5.41 -7.23 -1.73
N HIS A 17 6.37 -6.37 -2.07
CA HIS A 17 6.09 -4.99 -2.41
C HIS A 17 5.26 -4.91 -3.71
N ILE A 18 4.18 -4.13 -3.70
CA ILE A 18 3.32 -3.90 -4.86
C ILE A 18 3.62 -2.53 -5.46
N SER A 19 3.52 -1.47 -4.65
CA SER A 19 3.65 -0.10 -5.13
C SER A 19 3.91 0.89 -3.99
N TRP A 20 4.18 2.13 -4.37
CA TRP A 20 4.27 3.27 -3.46
C TRP A 20 2.98 4.09 -3.52
N ASN A 21 2.57 4.60 -2.37
CA ASN A 21 1.52 5.60 -2.26
C ASN A 21 2.05 6.80 -1.44
N VAL A 22 1.60 8.00 -1.78
CA VAL A 22 1.94 9.22 -1.04
C VAL A 22 0.67 9.96 -0.70
N GLU A 23 0.45 10.20 0.59
CA GLU A 23 -0.71 10.91 1.11
C GLU A 23 -0.30 12.18 1.83
N ILE A 24 -1.11 13.24 1.70
CA ILE A 24 -0.95 14.48 2.46
C ILE A 24 -2.05 14.55 3.49
N ARG A 25 -1.70 14.55 4.79
CA ARG A 25 -2.63 14.65 5.92
C ARG A 25 -2.28 15.88 6.75
N GLY A 26 -3.07 16.95 6.60
CA GLY A 26 -2.82 18.21 7.28
C GLY A 26 -1.49 18.84 6.86
N ARG A 27 -0.52 18.90 7.79
CA ARG A 27 0.83 19.44 7.55
C ARG A 27 1.90 18.37 7.34
N GLU A 28 1.50 17.11 7.20
CA GLU A 28 2.41 16.01 6.93
C GLU A 28 2.22 15.46 5.53
N ILE A 29 3.33 15.08 4.91
CA ILE A 29 3.35 14.22 3.73
C ILE A 29 3.93 12.86 4.14
N ILE A 30 3.21 11.79 3.80
CA ILE A 30 3.46 10.43 4.30
C ILE A 30 3.71 9.53 3.09
N LEU A 31 4.81 8.78 3.14
CA LEU A 31 5.10 7.72 2.19
C LEU A 31 4.62 6.40 2.78
N TYR A 32 3.77 5.73 2.01
CA TYR A 32 3.31 4.39 2.30
C TYR A 32 3.84 3.41 1.25
N GLN A 33 4.17 2.20 1.70
CA GLN A 33 4.33 1.06 0.81
C GLN A 33 3.05 0.23 0.83
N ILE A 34 2.58 -0.15 -0.35
CA ILE A 34 1.50 -1.12 -0.52
C ILE A 34 2.14 -2.48 -0.69
N VAL A 35 1.78 -3.42 0.18
CA VAL A 35 2.39 -4.75 0.25
C VAL A 35 1.32 -5.82 0.19
N GLU A 36 1.67 -6.97 -0.39
CA GLU A 36 0.91 -8.20 -0.29
C GLU A 36 1.60 -9.11 0.71
N ASN A 37 0.92 -9.33 1.85
CA ASN A 37 1.31 -10.29 2.85
C ASN A 37 0.52 -11.58 2.64
N ILE A 38 1.22 -12.69 2.49
CA ILE A 38 0.60 -14.01 2.29
C ILE A 38 0.77 -14.79 3.58
N TYR A 39 -0.33 -15.29 4.12
CA TYR A 39 -0.41 -16.08 5.34
C TYR A 39 -0.86 -17.51 5.02
N LYS A 40 -0.50 -18.45 5.90
CA LYS A 40 -1.10 -19.79 5.86
C LYS A 40 -2.56 -19.70 6.34
N HIS A 41 -3.47 -20.36 5.65
CA HIS A 41 -4.85 -20.43 6.09
C HIS A 41 -4.94 -21.26 7.39
N PRO A 42 -5.56 -20.74 8.47
CA PRO A 42 -5.58 -21.43 9.77
C PRO A 42 -6.35 -22.76 9.73
N ASP A 43 -7.48 -22.79 9.01
CA ASP A 43 -8.42 -23.91 9.04
C ASP A 43 -8.53 -24.71 7.73
N ALA A 44 -7.62 -24.51 6.77
CA ALA A 44 -7.68 -25.15 5.45
C ALA A 44 -6.46 -26.07 5.21
N PRO A 45 -6.45 -26.89 4.14
CA PRO A 45 -5.37 -27.83 3.86
C PRO A 45 -4.00 -27.18 3.87
N GLU A 46 -2.95 -27.96 4.09
CA GLU A 46 -1.58 -27.46 4.37
C GLU A 46 -1.04 -26.42 3.37
N HIS A 47 -1.53 -26.41 2.14
CA HIS A 47 -1.11 -25.51 1.06
C HIS A 47 -2.04 -24.31 0.83
N ALA A 48 -3.16 -24.21 1.53
CA ALA A 48 -4.08 -23.09 1.40
C ALA A 48 -3.48 -21.81 2.01
N THR A 49 -3.53 -20.72 1.26
CA THR A 49 -2.99 -19.42 1.66
C THR A 49 -4.04 -18.32 1.60
N ILE A 50 -3.81 -17.25 2.36
CA ILE A 50 -4.63 -16.04 2.38
C ILE A 50 -3.72 -14.87 2.04
N SER A 51 -4.03 -14.15 0.96
CA SER A 51 -3.39 -12.87 0.64
C SER A 51 -4.11 -11.73 1.35
N LYS A 52 -3.34 -10.82 1.94
CA LYS A 52 -3.82 -9.57 2.52
C LYS A 52 -3.01 -8.41 1.92
N ILE A 53 -3.71 -7.45 1.33
CA ILE A 53 -3.08 -6.20 0.88
C ILE A 53 -3.14 -5.22 2.04
N GLU A 54 -1.99 -4.66 2.39
CA GLU A 54 -1.84 -3.72 3.50
C GLU A 54 -1.06 -2.49 3.05
N GLU A 55 -1.34 -1.38 3.72
CA GLU A 55 -0.63 -0.13 3.55
C GLU A 55 0.23 0.12 4.79
N GLU A 56 1.55 0.14 4.61
CA GLU A 56 2.50 0.32 5.71
C GLU A 56 3.19 1.68 5.60
N LYS A 57 3.15 2.45 6.69
CA LYS A 57 3.83 3.75 6.75
C LYS A 57 5.34 3.54 6.78
N VAL A 58 6.04 4.06 5.77
CA VAL A 58 7.50 3.98 5.71
C VAL A 58 8.15 5.20 6.35
N LEU A 59 7.67 6.40 6.00
CA LEU A 59 8.18 7.64 6.56
C LEU A 59 7.16 8.78 6.45
N SER A 60 7.36 9.83 7.24
CA SER A 60 6.62 11.09 7.11
C SER A 60 7.51 12.29 7.34
N TYR A 61 7.21 13.38 6.66
CA TYR A 61 7.87 14.67 6.84
C TYR A 61 6.82 15.77 7.02
N ASN A 62 7.19 16.86 7.68
CA ASN A 62 6.38 18.07 7.62
C ASN A 62 6.49 18.66 6.20
N ILE A 63 5.40 19.20 5.67
CA ILE A 63 5.37 19.77 4.30
C ILE A 63 6.37 20.92 4.10
N ILE A 64 6.77 21.61 5.17
CA ILE A 64 7.76 22.70 5.11
C ILE A 64 9.21 22.20 5.09
N ASP A 65 9.44 20.92 5.41
CA ASP A 65 10.77 20.34 5.43
C ASP A 65 11.29 20.16 4.01
N LYS A 66 12.57 20.48 3.79
CA LYS A 66 13.22 20.26 2.48
C LYS A 66 13.15 18.79 2.03
N LYS A 67 13.07 17.85 2.97
CA LYS A 67 12.92 16.41 2.69
C LYS A 67 11.56 16.03 2.12
N ALA A 68 10.52 16.86 2.32
CA ALA A 68 9.20 16.66 1.74
C ALA A 68 9.20 16.84 0.21
N ALA A 69 10.15 17.60 -0.36
CA ALA A 69 10.19 17.92 -1.77
C ALA A 69 10.22 16.68 -2.68
N SER A 70 10.96 15.64 -2.30
CA SER A 70 11.01 14.38 -3.08
C SER A 70 9.66 13.64 -3.05
N LEU A 71 8.95 13.66 -1.92
CA LEU A 71 7.63 13.06 -1.81
C LEU A 71 6.57 13.85 -2.59
N PHE A 72 6.68 15.17 -2.65
CA PHE A 72 5.82 15.98 -3.51
C PHE A 72 6.02 15.63 -4.99
N LEU A 73 7.26 15.49 -5.44
CA LEU A 73 7.55 15.08 -6.82
C LEU A 73 6.98 13.69 -7.12
N LEU A 74 7.17 12.73 -6.20
CA LEU A 74 6.61 11.40 -6.35
C LEU A 74 5.07 11.41 -6.37
N LYS A 75 4.43 12.16 -5.47
CA LYS A 75 2.97 12.28 -5.44
C LYS A 75 2.43 12.81 -6.76
N ASN A 76 3.02 13.90 -7.27
CA ASN A 76 2.61 14.47 -8.56
C ASN A 76 2.81 13.48 -9.72
N ALA A 77 3.87 12.68 -9.70
CA ALA A 77 4.08 11.64 -10.70
C ALA A 77 2.98 10.57 -10.64
N LEU A 78 2.63 10.11 -9.43
CA LEU A 78 1.56 9.12 -9.21
C LEU A 78 0.18 9.66 -9.62
N ASP A 79 -0.15 10.89 -9.23
CA ASP A 79 -1.41 11.56 -9.58
C ASP A 79 -1.56 11.76 -11.10
N ASN A 80 -0.45 11.97 -11.83
CA ASN A 80 -0.51 12.07 -13.28
C ASN A 80 -0.76 10.71 -13.94
N ILE A 81 -0.19 9.63 -13.42
CA ILE A 81 -0.40 8.27 -13.96
C ILE A 81 -1.88 7.88 -13.88
N SER A 82 -2.56 8.17 -12.76
CA SER A 82 -3.98 7.83 -12.58
C SER A 82 -4.89 8.56 -13.58
N ASN A 83 -4.56 9.82 -13.93
CA ASN A 83 -5.33 10.60 -14.90
C ASN A 83 -5.25 10.07 -16.34
N PHE A 84 -4.14 9.42 -16.73
CA PHE A 84 -4.01 8.85 -18.08
C PHE A 84 -4.81 7.55 -18.27
N ILE A 85 -5.07 6.79 -17.20
CA ILE A 85 -5.76 5.51 -17.29
C ILE A 85 -7.25 5.70 -17.61
N VAL A 86 -7.89 6.75 -17.10
CA VAL A 86 -9.32 7.04 -17.33
C VAL A 86 -9.58 7.52 -18.77
N THR A 87 -8.61 8.16 -19.42
CA THR A 87 -8.81 8.74 -20.77
C THR A 87 -8.72 7.76 -21.94
N LYS A 88 -8.43 6.48 -21.70
CA LYS A 88 -8.26 5.48 -22.79
C LYS A 88 -9.53 4.74 -23.20
N GLU A 89 -10.67 4.97 -22.55
CA GLU A 89 -11.94 4.33 -22.92
C GLU A 89 -12.80 5.14 -23.92
N ASP A 90 -12.38 6.35 -24.31
CA ASP A 90 -13.11 7.19 -25.26
C ASP A 90 -12.32 7.43 -26.56
N LYS A 91 -12.08 6.38 -27.36
CA LYS A 91 -11.84 6.49 -28.83
C LYS A 91 -12.28 5.25 -29.59
#